data_AF-A0A5C9E3H9-F1
#
_entry.id   AF-A0A5C9E3H9-F1
#
_cell.length_a   1.000
_cell.length_b   1.000
_cell.length_c   1.000
_cell.angle_alpha   90.00
_cell.angle_beta   90.00
_cell.angle_gamma   90.00
#
_symmetry.space_group_name_H-M   'P 1'
#
loop_
_entity.id
_entity.type
_entity.pdbx_description
1 polymer ?
#
loop_
_entity_poly.entity_id
_entity_poly.type
_entity_poly.pdbx_seq_one_letter_code
_entity_poly.pdbx_strand_id
1 'polypeptide(L)'
;MMPFTPYHFGPALLLGMVFLPFTSLFALLIGSVIIDLEPLIVLFFNLSLPLHGFFHSYLGATIAALLLSPTMIFLKKHLSFIFEIFRIKDSSSRLSIIVSCFIGTYSHVFLDSFLYIEMSPLIPLLGNPFVGLTNPLFVYGVCVICGLVGVFLFIIRLIFPTQEPEIQQGFD
;
A
#
# COMPACT_ATOMS: atom_id res chain seq x y z
N MET A 1 7.73 18.16 -9.30
CA MET A 1 6.72 17.19 -8.81
C MET A 1 7.22 15.83 -9.23
N MET A 2 7.51 14.93 -8.29
CA MET A 2 7.85 13.55 -8.64
C MET A 2 6.54 12.75 -8.62
N PRO A 3 6.02 12.31 -9.77
CA PRO A 3 4.74 11.61 -9.89
C PRO A 3 4.83 10.15 -9.42
N PHE A 4 5.94 9.81 -8.77
CA PHE A 4 6.25 8.52 -8.20
C PHE A 4 6.80 8.79 -6.82
N THR A 5 6.20 8.18 -5.82
CA THR A 5 6.57 8.46 -4.45
C THR A 5 6.92 7.14 -3.76
N PRO A 6 8.22 6.76 -3.73
CA PRO A 6 8.67 5.68 -2.84
C PRO A 6 8.35 6.00 -1.37
N TYR A 7 7.99 7.24 -1.05
CA TYR A 7 7.51 7.68 0.25
C TYR A 7 6.31 6.87 0.78
N HIS A 8 5.37 6.44 -0.08
CA HIS A 8 4.20 5.68 0.37
C HIS A 8 4.54 4.31 0.96
N PHE A 9 5.72 3.75 0.62
CA PHE A 9 6.21 2.55 1.29
C PHE A 9 6.40 2.75 2.78
N GLY A 10 6.65 3.98 3.25
CA GLY A 10 6.87 4.25 4.67
C GLY A 10 5.64 3.95 5.53
N PRO A 11 4.51 4.64 5.32
CA PRO A 11 3.25 4.33 6.00
C PRO A 11 2.80 2.90 5.75
N ALA A 12 2.98 2.37 4.53
CA ALA A 12 2.61 1.00 4.21
C ALA A 12 3.40 -0.03 5.04
N LEU A 13 4.72 0.12 5.15
CA LEU A 13 5.57 -0.75 5.96
C LEU A 13 5.19 -0.66 7.43
N LEU A 14 4.99 0.55 7.98
CA LEU A 14 4.59 0.72 9.37
C LEU A 14 3.26 0.04 9.66
N LEU A 15 2.22 0.31 8.85
CA LEU A 15 0.91 -0.29 9.00
C LEU A 15 0.99 -1.82 8.89
N GLY A 16 1.72 -2.31 7.89
CA GLY A 16 1.95 -3.74 7.72
C GLY A 16 2.56 -4.36 8.97
N MET A 17 3.61 -3.76 9.53
CA MET A 17 4.29 -4.28 10.73
C MET A 17 3.47 -4.21 12.01
N VAL A 18 2.74 -3.11 12.22
CA VAL A 18 1.92 -2.90 13.43
C VAL A 18 0.70 -3.81 13.46
N PHE A 19 0.08 -4.04 12.30
CA PHE A 19 -1.18 -4.79 12.21
C PHE A 19 -0.99 -6.27 11.81
N LEU A 20 0.20 -6.85 11.92
CA LEU A 20 0.36 -8.30 11.83
C LEU A 20 -0.36 -9.01 12.99
N PRO A 21 -0.98 -10.20 12.77
CA PRO A 21 -1.06 -10.97 11.53
C PRO A 21 -2.30 -10.62 10.67
N PHE A 22 -3.04 -9.56 11.00
CA PHE A 22 -4.28 -9.20 10.32
C PHE A 22 -4.06 -8.63 8.91
N THR A 23 -2.85 -8.17 8.62
CA THR A 23 -2.45 -7.66 7.29
C THR A 23 -1.42 -8.57 6.63
N SER A 24 -1.32 -8.45 5.30
CA SER A 24 -0.24 -9.00 4.48
C SER A 24 0.69 -7.86 4.10
N LEU A 25 1.90 -7.85 4.68
CA LEU A 25 2.89 -6.81 4.43
C LEU A 25 3.15 -6.64 2.92
N PHE A 26 3.31 -7.74 2.18
CA PHE A 26 3.59 -7.69 0.75
C PHE A 26 2.43 -7.09 -0.05
N ALA A 27 1.18 -7.50 0.21
CA ALA A 27 0.02 -6.93 -0.47
C ALA A 27 -0.18 -5.45 -0.13
N LEU A 28 0.12 -5.04 1.10
CA LEU A 28 0.02 -3.65 1.53
C LEU A 28 1.07 -2.78 0.82
N LEU A 29 2.33 -3.23 0.75
CA LEU A 29 3.40 -2.54 0.02
C LEU A 29 3.05 -2.39 -1.47
N ILE A 30 2.59 -3.45 -2.13
CA ILE A 30 2.18 -3.37 -3.54
C ILE A 30 0.97 -2.46 -3.72
N GLY A 31 -0.05 -2.57 -2.86
CA GLY A 31 -1.23 -1.70 -2.90
C GLY A 31 -0.89 -0.22 -2.73
N SER A 32 0.15 0.10 -1.95
CA SER A 32 0.60 1.49 -1.71
C SER A 32 1.30 2.16 -2.89
N VAL A 33 1.59 1.42 -3.96
CA VAL A 33 2.28 1.95 -5.15
C VAL A 33 1.63 1.56 -6.48
N ILE A 34 0.67 0.64 -6.49
CA ILE A 34 0.04 0.19 -7.74
C ILE A 34 -0.69 1.32 -8.49
N ILE A 35 -1.18 2.32 -7.75
CA ILE A 35 -1.92 3.47 -8.29
C ILE A 35 -1.01 4.38 -9.14
N ASP A 36 0.29 4.44 -8.82
CA ASP A 36 1.32 5.17 -9.58
C ASP A 36 1.52 4.62 -11.00
N LEU A 37 0.95 3.46 -11.35
CA LEU A 37 0.94 2.99 -12.74
C LEU A 37 0.18 3.95 -13.67
N GLU A 38 -0.83 4.67 -13.17
CA GLU A 38 -1.57 5.67 -13.96
C GLU A 38 -0.64 6.80 -14.45
N PRO A 39 0.02 7.59 -13.58
CA PRO A 39 0.97 8.62 -14.03
C PRO A 39 2.16 8.02 -14.77
N LEU A 40 2.59 6.79 -14.45
CA LEU A 40 3.66 6.11 -15.16
C LEU A 40 3.31 5.92 -16.64
N ILE A 41 2.11 5.41 -16.93
CA ILE A 41 1.63 5.18 -18.29
C ILE A 41 1.48 6.51 -19.03
N VAL A 42 0.91 7.53 -18.38
CA VAL A 42 0.73 8.86 -18.97
C VAL A 42 2.07 9.46 -19.40
N LEU A 43 3.08 9.39 -18.54
CA LEU A 43 4.42 9.92 -18.84
C LEU A 43 5.16 9.08 -19.87
N PHE A 44 5.12 7.75 -19.74
CA PHE A 44 5.84 6.84 -20.61
C PHE A 44 5.37 6.93 -22.06
N PHE A 45 4.05 7.05 -22.27
CA PHE A 45 3.47 7.20 -23.60
C PHE A 45 3.23 8.65 -24.02
N ASN A 46 3.62 9.64 -23.21
CA ASN A 46 3.42 11.07 -23.44
C ASN A 46 1.96 11.40 -23.80
N LEU A 47 1.02 10.88 -23.03
CA LEU A 47 -0.41 11.02 -23.27
C LEU A 47 -0.89 12.41 -22.83
N SER A 48 -1.85 12.97 -23.56
CA SER A 48 -2.54 14.21 -23.18
C SER A 48 -3.65 13.95 -22.15
N LEU A 49 -3.29 13.29 -21.05
CA LEU A 49 -4.18 12.92 -19.94
C LEU A 49 -3.65 13.49 -18.61
N PRO A 50 -4.51 13.67 -17.59
CA PRO A 50 -4.04 14.04 -16.25
C PRO A 50 -3.09 12.99 -15.67
N LEU A 51 -2.08 13.42 -14.90
CA LEU A 51 -1.18 12.50 -14.19
C LEU A 51 -1.91 11.72 -13.10
N HIS A 52 -2.70 12.43 -12.29
CA HIS A 52 -3.49 11.85 -11.20
C HIS A 52 -4.97 11.87 -11.59
N GLY A 53 -5.35 10.87 -12.39
CA GLY A 53 -6.65 10.77 -13.05
C GLY A 53 -7.68 9.98 -12.24
N PHE A 54 -8.27 8.98 -12.89
CA PHE A 54 -9.36 8.19 -12.31
C PHE A 54 -8.88 7.28 -11.17
N PHE A 55 -7.71 6.66 -11.30
CA PHE A 55 -7.20 5.73 -10.28
C PHE A 55 -6.77 6.45 -8.99
N HIS A 56 -6.41 7.72 -9.09
CA HIS A 56 -6.18 8.63 -7.96
C HIS A 56 -7.48 9.18 -7.33
N SER A 57 -8.55 8.38 -7.34
CA SER A 57 -9.79 8.62 -6.60
C SER A 57 -10.13 7.43 -5.73
N TYR A 58 -10.92 7.61 -4.66
CA TYR A 58 -11.32 6.46 -3.82
C TYR A 58 -12.12 5.41 -4.61
N LEU A 59 -12.91 5.85 -5.59
CA LEU A 59 -13.62 4.94 -6.50
C LEU A 59 -12.64 4.15 -7.39
N GLY A 60 -11.68 4.83 -8.01
CA GLY A 60 -10.64 4.19 -8.81
C GLY A 60 -9.76 3.25 -7.98
N ALA A 61 -9.37 3.69 -6.78
CA ALA A 61 -8.62 2.88 -5.82
C ALA A 61 -9.40 1.64 -5.35
N THR A 62 -10.72 1.74 -5.18
CA THR A 62 -11.58 0.57 -4.89
C THR A 62 -11.46 -0.46 -6.01
N ILE A 63 -11.59 -0.03 -7.27
CA ILE A 63 -11.49 -0.90 -8.44
C ILE A 63 -10.08 -1.50 -8.53
N ALA A 64 -9.04 -0.69 -8.34
CA ALA A 64 -7.66 -1.15 -8.32
C ALA A 64 -7.43 -2.21 -7.23
N ALA A 65 -7.92 -1.99 -6.00
CA ALA A 65 -7.82 -2.95 -4.91
C ALA A 65 -8.55 -4.27 -5.20
N LEU A 66 -9.75 -4.20 -5.81
CA LEU A 66 -10.52 -5.37 -6.21
C LEU A 66 -9.81 -6.19 -7.29
N LEU A 67 -9.13 -5.54 -8.25
CA LEU A 67 -8.34 -6.21 -9.28
C LEU A 67 -7.00 -6.74 -8.75
N LEU A 68 -6.37 -6.01 -7.83
CA LEU A 68 -5.11 -6.40 -7.21
C LEU A 68 -5.29 -7.61 -6.28
N SER A 69 -6.38 -7.66 -5.52
CA SER A 69 -6.67 -8.72 -4.54
C SER A 69 -6.52 -10.16 -5.09
N PRO A 70 -7.20 -10.57 -6.18
CA PRO A 70 -7.04 -11.92 -6.73
C PRO A 70 -5.62 -12.14 -7.27
N THR A 71 -4.99 -11.12 -7.85
CA THR A 71 -3.60 -11.18 -8.31
C THR A 71 -2.65 -11.49 -7.16
N MET A 72 -2.80 -10.82 -6.03
CA MET A 72 -1.99 -11.04 -4.83
C MET A 72 -2.25 -12.40 -4.17
N ILE A 73 -3.51 -12.85 -4.14
CA ILE A 73 -3.86 -14.19 -3.64
C ILE A 73 -3.21 -15.28 -4.51
N PHE A 74 -3.18 -15.08 -5.83
CA PHE A 74 -2.50 -15.98 -6.76
C PHE A 74 -0.98 -15.94 -6.56
N LEU A 75 -0.39 -14.74 -6.55
CA LEU A 75 1.06 -14.53 -6.37
C LEU A 75 1.57 -15.10 -5.06
N LYS A 76 0.79 -15.04 -3.97
CA LYS A 76 1.16 -15.65 -2.68
C LYS A 76 1.60 -17.12 -2.83
N LYS A 77 0.93 -17.89 -3.70
CA LYS A 77 1.28 -19.31 -3.93
C LYS A 77 2.64 -19.49 -4.60
N HIS A 78 3.08 -18.51 -5.37
CA HIS A 78 4.32 -18.54 -6.14
C HIS A 78 5.49 -17.82 -5.44
N LEU A 79 5.19 -16.91 -4.51
CA LEU A 79 6.18 -16.11 -3.79
C LEU A 79 6.55 -16.69 -2.41
N SER A 80 6.12 -17.91 -2.09
CA SER A 80 6.49 -18.61 -0.84
C SER A 80 8.01 -18.62 -0.62
N PHE A 81 8.78 -18.78 -1.69
CA PHE A 81 10.24 -18.72 -1.64
C PHE A 81 10.80 -17.36 -1.18
N ILE A 82 10.19 -16.24 -1.57
CA ILE A 82 10.63 -14.91 -1.12
C ILE A 82 10.37 -14.76 0.38
N PHE A 83 9.22 -15.24 0.85
CA PHE A 83 8.86 -15.21 2.27
C PHE A 83 9.83 -16.03 3.13
N GLU A 84 10.32 -17.17 2.62
CA GLU A 84 11.36 -17.97 3.27
C GLU A 84 12.70 -17.23 3.38
N ILE A 85 13.13 -16.53 2.32
CA ILE A 85 14.37 -15.72 2.34
C ILE A 85 14.34 -14.67 3.44
N PHE A 86 13.21 -13.95 3.56
CA PHE A 86 13.06 -12.90 4.56
C PHE A 86 12.65 -13.41 5.95
N ARG A 87 12.53 -14.74 6.13
CA ARG A 87 12.04 -15.39 7.36
C ARG A 87 10.68 -14.84 7.82
N ILE A 88 9.88 -14.34 6.89
CA ILE A 88 8.52 -13.90 7.15
C ILE A 88 7.64 -15.11 6.88
N LYS A 89 7.16 -15.79 7.93
CA LYS A 89 6.12 -16.80 7.74
C LYS A 89 4.86 -16.07 7.25
N ASP A 90 4.53 -16.20 5.96
CA ASP A 90 3.34 -15.55 5.40
C ASP A 90 2.06 -16.32 5.78
N SER A 91 1.67 -16.19 7.04
CA SER A 91 0.41 -16.70 7.60
C SER A 91 -0.81 -15.85 7.20
N SER A 92 -0.64 -14.85 6.34
CA SER A 92 -1.71 -13.93 5.94
C SER A 92 -2.89 -14.71 5.34
N SER A 93 -4.06 -14.57 5.94
CA SER A 93 -5.29 -15.15 5.38
C SER A 93 -5.66 -14.47 4.04
N ARG A 94 -6.55 -15.09 3.25
CA ARG A 94 -7.11 -14.43 2.05
C ARG A 94 -7.73 -13.07 2.38
N LEU A 95 -8.41 -12.97 3.52
CA LEU A 95 -9.01 -11.73 3.99
C LEU A 95 -7.93 -10.68 4.31
N SER A 96 -6.84 -11.09 4.98
CA SER A 96 -5.71 -10.21 5.29
C SER A 96 -5.09 -9.61 4.02
N ILE A 97 -4.96 -10.39 2.95
CA ILE A 97 -4.46 -9.91 1.65
C ILE A 97 -5.42 -8.88 1.05
N ILE A 98 -6.72 -9.18 1.00
CA ILE A 98 -7.74 -8.26 0.46
C ILE A 98 -7.72 -6.94 1.23
N VAL A 99 -7.84 -7.00 2.56
CA VAL A 99 -7.82 -5.82 3.44
C VAL A 99 -6.54 -4.99 3.21
N SER A 100 -5.40 -5.65 3.04
CA SER A 100 -4.12 -4.97 2.79
C SER A 100 -4.06 -4.27 1.44
N CYS A 101 -4.65 -4.85 0.39
CA CYS A 101 -4.76 -4.18 -0.91
C CYS A 101 -5.56 -2.88 -0.78
N PHE A 102 -6.70 -2.93 -0.09
CA PHE A 102 -7.54 -1.74 0.16
C PHE A 102 -6.82 -0.68 1.00
N ILE A 103 -6.19 -1.08 2.11
CA ILE A 103 -5.42 -0.16 2.97
C ILE A 103 -4.29 0.49 2.16
N GLY A 104 -3.54 -0.31 1.39
CA GLY A 104 -2.47 0.17 0.53
C GLY A 104 -2.97 1.24 -0.46
N THR A 105 -3.96 0.92 -1.29
CA THR A 105 -4.45 1.84 -2.32
C THR A 105 -5.11 3.09 -1.73
N TYR A 106 -5.84 2.97 -0.61
CA TYR A 106 -6.49 4.11 0.02
C TYR A 106 -5.51 5.01 0.75
N SER A 107 -4.50 4.44 1.41
CA SER A 107 -3.43 5.23 2.03
C SER A 107 -2.67 6.06 1.00
N HIS A 108 -2.41 5.49 -0.18
CA HIS A 108 -1.81 6.18 -1.31
C HIS A 108 -2.65 7.39 -1.74
N VAL A 109 -3.93 7.16 -2.12
CA VAL A 109 -4.84 8.25 -2.53
C VAL A 109 -4.99 9.31 -1.44
N PHE A 110 -5.09 8.90 -0.17
CA PHE A 110 -5.23 9.82 0.95
C PHE A 110 -4.02 10.75 1.09
N LEU A 111 -2.80 10.20 1.02
CA LEU A 111 -1.57 10.97 1.16
C LEU A 111 -1.36 11.91 -0.03
N ASP A 112 -1.59 11.42 -1.25
CA ASP A 112 -1.51 12.23 -2.48
C ASP A 112 -2.58 13.32 -2.55
N SER A 113 -3.74 13.12 -1.93
CA SER A 113 -4.77 14.14 -1.84
C SER A 113 -4.29 15.42 -1.14
N PHE A 114 -3.27 15.38 -0.29
CA PHE A 114 -2.71 16.60 0.28
C PHE A 114 -1.68 17.30 -0.62
N LEU A 115 -1.21 16.62 -1.67
CA LEU A 115 -0.07 17.04 -2.49
C LEU A 115 -0.49 17.63 -3.84
N TYR A 116 -1.55 17.11 -4.46
CA TYR A 116 -1.85 17.36 -5.87
C TYR A 116 -3.21 18.05 -6.06
N ILE A 117 -3.19 19.28 -6.58
CA ILE A 117 -4.39 20.12 -6.76
C ILE A 117 -5.30 19.58 -7.87
N GLU A 118 -4.73 18.91 -8.87
CA GLU A 118 -5.44 18.37 -10.02
C GLU A 118 -6.23 17.09 -9.71
N MET A 119 -5.97 16.44 -8.57
CA MET A 119 -6.72 15.26 -8.16
C MET A 119 -8.19 15.56 -7.92
N SER A 120 -9.03 14.56 -8.14
CA SER A 120 -10.44 14.56 -7.70
C SER A 120 -10.71 13.30 -6.87
N PRO A 121 -10.29 13.28 -5.58
CA PRO A 121 -10.33 12.06 -4.78
C PRO A 121 -11.75 11.53 -4.55
N LEU A 122 -12.76 12.42 -4.58
CA LEU A 122 -14.15 12.15 -4.27
C LEU A 122 -15.06 12.08 -5.52
N ILE A 123 -14.53 11.71 -6.69
CA ILE A 123 -15.34 11.52 -7.92
C ILE A 123 -16.66 10.79 -7.59
N PRO A 124 -17.83 11.31 -8.04
CA PRO A 124 -18.00 12.35 -9.06
C PRO A 124 -17.90 13.81 -8.58
N LEU A 125 -17.66 14.06 -7.28
CA LEU A 125 -17.39 15.41 -6.81
C LEU A 125 -16.02 15.86 -7.34
N LEU A 126 -16.02 16.93 -8.13
CA LEU A 126 -14.83 17.46 -8.77
C LEU A 126 -14.00 18.31 -7.80
N GLY A 127 -12.68 18.24 -7.97
CA GLY A 127 -11.71 18.99 -7.19
C GLY A 127 -11.21 18.26 -5.95
N ASN A 128 -10.16 18.82 -5.35
CA ASN A 128 -9.49 18.24 -4.20
C ASN A 128 -9.73 19.06 -2.92
N PRO A 129 -10.54 18.56 -1.96
CA PRO A 129 -10.80 19.28 -0.71
C PRO A 129 -9.64 19.21 0.29
N PHE A 130 -8.64 18.34 0.07
CA PHE A 130 -7.54 18.11 1.01
C PHE A 130 -6.32 18.98 0.74
N VAL A 131 -6.16 19.46 -0.50
CA VAL A 131 -5.07 20.38 -0.83
C VAL A 131 -5.19 21.67 -0.02
N GLY A 132 -4.05 22.11 0.53
CA GLY A 132 -3.97 23.30 1.36
C GLY A 132 -4.29 23.08 2.84
N LEU A 133 -4.79 21.90 3.24
CA LEU A 133 -4.98 21.56 4.65
C LEU A 133 -3.66 21.32 5.41
N THR A 134 -2.59 20.97 4.68
CA THR A 134 -1.24 20.82 5.24
C THR A 134 -0.19 21.18 4.18
N ASN A 135 1.07 21.27 4.59
CA ASN A 135 2.21 21.51 3.68
C ASN A 135 2.76 20.15 3.16
N PRO A 136 3.12 20.04 1.87
CA PRO A 136 3.80 18.87 1.32
C PRO A 136 4.98 18.32 2.14
N LEU A 137 5.81 19.20 2.71
CA LEU A 137 6.94 18.80 3.56
C LEU A 137 6.51 17.99 4.78
N PHE A 138 5.34 18.30 5.35
CA PHE A 138 4.79 17.55 6.48
C PHE A 138 4.38 16.13 6.04
N VAL A 139 3.71 16.00 4.89
CA VAL A 139 3.31 14.69 4.33
C VAL A 139 4.53 13.82 4.05
N TYR A 140 5.56 14.37 3.41
CA TYR A 140 6.82 13.65 3.18
C TYR A 140 7.52 13.29 4.49
N GLY A 141 7.53 14.20 5.47
CA GLY A 141 8.08 13.95 6.80
C GLY A 141 7.40 12.79 7.51
N VAL A 142 6.06 12.75 7.50
CA VAL A 142 5.28 11.62 8.04
C VAL A 142 5.66 10.32 7.32
N CYS A 143 5.74 10.34 5.99
CA CYS A 143 6.12 9.15 5.22
C CYS A 143 7.51 8.62 5.60
N VAL A 144 8.50 9.51 5.70
CA VAL A 144 9.87 9.15 6.09
C VAL A 144 9.90 8.58 7.51
N ILE A 145 9.25 9.24 8.47
CA ILE A 145 9.19 8.79 9.86
C ILE A 145 8.52 7.42 9.94
N CYS A 146 7.38 7.22 9.27
CA CYS A 146 6.73 5.92 9.20
C CYS A 146 7.65 4.85 8.60
N GLY A 147 8.40 5.19 7.55
CA GLY A 147 9.38 4.28 6.95
C GLY A 147 10.50 3.89 7.92
N LEU A 148 11.08 4.85 8.64
CA LEU A 148 12.13 4.58 9.63
C LEU A 148 11.61 3.70 10.77
N VAL A 149 10.43 4.01 11.31
CA VAL A 149 9.81 3.20 12.38
C VAL A 149 9.43 1.82 11.86
N GLY A 150 8.86 1.73 10.65
CA GLY A 150 8.50 0.48 10.01
C GLY A 150 9.70 -0.44 9.78
N VAL A 151 10.82 0.10 9.28
CA VAL A 151 12.09 -0.63 9.13
C VAL A 151 12.62 -1.09 10.48
N PHE A 152 12.56 -0.24 11.51
CA PHE A 152 12.99 -0.61 12.85
C PHE A 152 12.17 -1.80 13.40
N LEU A 153 10.84 -1.76 13.29
CA LEU A 153 9.98 -2.87 13.68
C LEU A 153 10.24 -4.13 12.87
N PHE A 154 10.49 -3.98 11.57
CA PHE A 154 10.84 -5.10 10.68
C PHE A 154 12.13 -5.79 11.13
N ILE A 155 13.17 -5.02 11.45
CA ILE A 155 14.45 -5.52 11.96
C ILE A 155 14.26 -6.24 13.30
N ILE A 156 13.51 -5.66 14.24
CA ILE A 156 13.20 -6.33 15.52
C ILE A 156 12.57 -7.69 15.29
N ARG A 157 11.58 -7.78 14.39
CA ARG A 157 10.90 -9.05 14.09
C ARG A 157 11.83 -10.08 13.44
N LEU A 158 12.77 -9.62 12.62
CA LEU A 158 13.76 -10.49 11.97
C LEU A 158 14.77 -11.07 12.98
N ILE A 159 15.14 -10.29 14.01
CA ILE A 159 16.04 -10.73 15.08
C ILE A 159 15.30 -11.61 16.10
N PHE A 160 14.04 -11.27 16.43
CA PHE A 160 13.20 -11.96 17.39
C PHE A 160 11.95 -12.54 16.70
N PRO A 161 12.10 -13.62 15.91
CA PRO A 161 10.98 -14.25 15.24
C PRO A 161 10.00 -14.78 16.29
N THR A 162 8.77 -14.28 16.26
CA THR A 162 7.68 -14.80 17.09
C THR A 162 7.44 -16.26 16.76
N GLN A 163 7.67 -17.15 17.73
CA GLN A 163 7.19 -18.53 17.65
C GLN A 163 5.66 -18.49 17.76
N GLU A 164 4.96 -18.72 16.66
CA GLU A 164 3.53 -19.01 16.73
C GLU A 164 3.36 -20.38 17.40
N PRO A 165 2.48 -20.53 18.40
CA PRO A 165 2.16 -21.84 18.94
C PRO A 165 1.64 -22.73 17.81
N GLU A 166 2.07 -23.99 17.76
CA GLU A 166 1.48 -25.00 16.88
C GLU A 166 -0.02 -25.10 17.21
N ILE A 167 -0.86 -24.48 16.38
CA ILE A 167 -2.27 -24.79 16.39
C ILE A 167 -2.35 -26.18 15.75
N GLN A 168 -2.47 -27.21 16.59
CA GLN A 168 -2.84 -28.55 16.17
C GLN A 168 -4.09 -28.43 15.29
N GLN A 169 -3.93 -28.62 13.98
CA GLN A 169 -5.04 -28.84 13.08
C GLN A 169 -5.61 -30.23 13.37
N GLY A 170 -6.43 -30.31 14.42
CA GLY A 170 -7.33 -31.41 14.65
C GLY A 170 -8.74 -30.88 14.52
N PHE A 171 -9.36 -31.08 13.36
CA PHE A 171 -10.79 -31.38 13.23
C PHE A 171 -10.98 -32.15 11.92
N ASP A 172 -11.60 -33.31 12.09
CA ASP A 172 -12.03 -34.27 11.06
C ASP A 172 -12.91 -33.66 9.95
#